data_AF-A0A352PXS0-F1
#
_entry.id   AF-A0A352PXS0-F1
#
_cell.length_a   1.000
_cell.length_b   1.000
_cell.length_c   1.000
_cell.angle_alpha   90.00
_cell.angle_beta   90.00
_cell.angle_gamma   90.00
#
_symmetry.space_group_name_H-M   'P 1'
#
loop_
_entity.id
_entity.type
_entity.pdbx_description
1 polymer ?
#
loop_
_entity_poly.entity_id
_entity_poly.type
_entity_poly.pdbx_seq_one_letter_code
_entity_poly.pdbx_strand_id
1 'polypeptide(L)' 'DGADILDTGGESTRPFADPVPIEVELQRVIPLIQAVRQNSDIPISIDTTKAEIAREAL' A
#
# COMPACT_ATOMS: atom_id res chain seq x y z
N ASP A 1 1.91 -2.01 22.83
CA ASP A 1 2.29 -1.03 21.81
C ASP A 1 1.39 -1.20 20.60
N GLY A 2 0.49 -0.25 20.38
CA GLY A 2 -0.39 -0.20 19.19
C GLY A 2 0.12 0.87 18.23
N ALA A 3 -0.08 0.66 16.93
CA ALA A 3 0.27 1.67 15.93
C ALA A 3 -0.87 2.69 15.79
N ASP A 4 -0.52 3.97 15.67
CA ASP A 4 -1.49 5.05 15.38
C ASP A 4 -1.80 5.16 13.88
N ILE A 5 -0.90 4.65 13.03
CA ILE A 5 -1.00 4.64 11.57
C ILE A 5 -0.40 3.34 11.02
N LEU A 6 -1.00 2.81 9.95
CA LEU A 6 -0.43 1.72 9.17
C LEU A 6 0.14 2.28 7.86
N ASP A 7 1.44 2.12 7.64
CA ASP A 7 2.09 2.47 6.39
C ASP A 7 2.34 1.20 5.57
N THR A 8 1.98 1.20 4.29
CA THR A 8 2.05 0.01 3.43
C THR A 8 2.42 0.38 2.00
N GLY A 9 3.14 -0.50 1.31
CA GLY A 9 3.51 -0.33 -0.09
C GLY A 9 3.64 -1.70 -0.78
N GLY A 10 3.33 -1.76 -2.08
CA GLY A 10 3.38 -3.01 -2.87
C GLY A 10 4.71 -3.22 -3.60
N GLU A 11 5.58 -2.21 -3.56
CA GLU A 11 6.90 -2.16 -4.17
C GLU A 11 7.98 -1.95 -3.10
N SER A 12 9.13 -2.61 -3.26
CA SER A 12 10.26 -2.45 -2.33
C SER A 12 11.12 -1.27 -2.75
N THR A 13 11.33 -0.31 -1.85
CA THR A 13 12.23 0.85 -2.06
C THR A 13 13.69 0.58 -1.69
N ARG A 14 14.03 -0.68 -1.34
CA ARG A 14 15.42 -1.08 -1.01
C ARG A 14 16.37 -0.92 -2.20
N PRO A 15 17.67 -0.67 -1.96
CA PRO A 15 18.67 -0.59 -3.02
C PRO A 15 18.63 -1.83 -3.91
N PHE A 16 18.71 -1.60 -5.23
CA PHE A 16 18.73 -2.64 -6.27
C PHE A 16 17.45 -3.48 -6.40
N ALA A 17 16.33 -3.05 -5.80
CA ALA A 17 15.05 -3.69 -6.06
C ALA A 17 14.59 -3.42 -7.50
N ASP A 18 14.11 -4.45 -8.18
CA ASP A 18 13.50 -4.30 -9.50
C ASP A 18 12.16 -3.56 -9.39
N PRO A 19 11.86 -2.64 -10.33
CA PRO A 19 10.56 -1.99 -10.36
C PRO A 19 9.41 -2.98 -10.50
N VAL A 20 8.33 -2.74 -9.78
CA VAL A 20 7.11 -3.55 -9.85
C VAL A 20 6.13 -2.91 -10.83
N PRO A 21 5.58 -3.66 -11.81
CA PRO A 21 4.51 -3.16 -12.69
C PRO A 21 3.28 -2.71 -11.89
N ILE A 22 2.58 -1.68 -12.39
CA ILE A 22 1.42 -1.07 -11.73
C ILE A 22 0.38 -2.12 -11.35
N GLU A 23 0.05 -3.01 -12.28
CA GLU A 23 -0.98 -4.03 -12.11
C GLU A 23 -0.63 -5.00 -10.98
N VAL A 24 0.65 -5.33 -10.84
CA VAL A 24 1.14 -6.22 -9.79
C VAL A 24 1.11 -5.52 -8.43
N GLU A 25 1.45 -4.24 -8.39
CA GLU A 25 1.39 -3.45 -7.16
C GLU A 25 -0.05 -3.28 -6.68
N LEU A 26 -0.99 -2.96 -7.59
CA LEU A 26 -2.44 -2.89 -7.29
C LEU A 26 -2.96 -4.20 -6.69
N GLN A 27 -2.61 -5.33 -7.30
CA GLN A 27 -3.01 -6.66 -6.83
C GLN A 27 -2.48 -6.98 -5.42
N ARG A 28 -1.41 -6.31 -4.97
CA ARG A 28 -0.86 -6.47 -3.62
C ARG A 28 -1.52 -5.55 -2.61
N VAL A 29 -1.64 -4.26 -2.94
CA VAL A 29 -2.04 -3.23 -1.96
C VAL A 29 -3.54 -3.15 -1.77
N ILE A 30 -4.34 -3.28 -2.83
CA ILE A 30 -5.80 -3.09 -2.75
C ILE A 30 -6.46 -4.14 -1.83
N PRO A 31 -6.17 -5.45 -1.96
CA PRO A 31 -6.76 -6.44 -1.05
C PRO A 31 -6.35 -6.24 0.41
N LEU A 32 -5.12 -5.77 0.65
CA LEU A 32 -4.63 -5.48 2.00
C LEU A 32 -5.40 -4.31 2.61
N ILE A 33 -5.53 -3.18 1.90
CA ILE A 33 -6.27 -2.02 2.38
C ILE A 33 -7.72 -2.40 2.67
N GLN A 34 -8.37 -3.13 1.77
CA GLN A 34 -9.74 -3.62 1.97
C GLN A 34 -9.88 -4.50 3.22
N ALA A 35 -8.97 -5.46 3.40
CA ALA A 35 -8.98 -6.35 4.56
C ALA A 35 -8.76 -5.58 5.87
N VAL A 36 -7.84 -4.60 5.89
CA VAL A 36 -7.63 -3.75 7.07
C VAL A 36 -8.89 -2.94 7.36
N ARG A 37 -9.52 -2.34 6.35
CA ARG A 37 -10.75 -1.54 6.52
C ARG A 37 -11.94 -2.33 7.02
N GLN A 38 -12.03 -3.62 6.71
CA GLN A 38 -13.06 -4.50 7.25
C GLN A 38 -12.90 -4.75 8.76
N ASN A 39 -11.70 -4.54 9.32
CA ASN A 39 -11.36 -4.93 10.69
C ASN A 39 -10.87 -3.77 11.57
N SER A 40 -10.58 -2.60 11.00
CA SER A 40 -10.00 -1.47 11.72
C SER A 40 -10.21 -0.13 11.00
N ASP A 41 -10.41 0.92 11.80
CA ASP A 41 -10.46 2.30 11.35
C ASP A 41 -9.11 3.01 11.37
N ILE A 42 -8.03 2.33 11.80
CA ILE A 42 -6.67 2.91 11.87
C ILE A 42 -6.32 3.64 10.56
N PRO A 43 -5.83 4.88 10.57
CA PRO A 43 -5.38 5.56 9.35
C PRO A 43 -4.38 4.71 8.56
N ILE A 44 -4.48 4.71 7.23
CA ILE A 44 -3.56 4.00 6.33
C ILE A 44 -2.85 5.02 5.46
N SER A 45 -1.53 4.94 5.42
CA SER A 45 -0.66 5.61 4.44
C SER A 45 -0.25 4.61 3.37
N ILE A 46 -0.30 5.02 2.10
CA ILE A 46 0.17 4.24 0.96
C ILE A 46 1.52 4.78 0.51
N ASP A 47 2.58 4.01 0.74
CA ASP A 47 3.94 4.30 0.27
C ASP A 47 4.07 3.87 -1.19
N THR A 48 3.79 4.81 -2.08
CA THR A 48 3.96 4.63 -3.52
C THR A 48 4.31 5.97 -4.18
N THR A 49 5.15 5.92 -5.20
CA THR A 49 5.43 7.09 -6.05
C THR A 49 4.54 7.13 -7.30
N LYS A 50 3.77 6.06 -7.53
CA LYS A 50 2.94 5.89 -8.72
C LYS A 50 1.56 6.50 -8.47
N ALA A 51 1.26 7.61 -9.16
CA ALA A 51 0.02 8.36 -8.97
C ALA A 51 -1.27 7.54 -9.17
N GLU A 52 -1.22 6.51 -10.04
CA GLU A 52 -2.35 5.60 -10.25
C GLU A 52 -2.61 4.72 -9.03
N ILE A 53 -1.56 4.15 -8.42
CA ILE A 53 -1.67 3.37 -7.18
C ILE A 53 -2.25 4.24 -6.05
N ALA A 54 -1.72 5.46 -5.91
CA ALA A 54 -2.22 6.40 -4.90
C ALA A 54 -3.70 6.73 -5.12
N ARG A 55 -4.16 6.89 -6.36
CA ARG A 55 -5.56 7.17 -6.68
C ARG A 55 -6.48 6.00 -6.34
N GLU A 56 -6.09 4.77 -6.68
CA GLU A 56 -6.89 3.57 -6.41
C GLU A 56 -6.92 3.20 -4.92
N ALA A 57 -5.97 3.70 -4.12
CA ALA A 57 -5.88 3.45 -2.69
C ALA A 57 -6.69 4.42 -1.80
N LEU A 58 -7.23 5.52 -2.36
CA LEU A 58 -8.05 6.53 -1.67
C LEU A 58 -9.52 6.09 -1.59
#